data_AF-A0A7M4G3M5-F1
#
_entry.id   AF-A0A7M4G3M5-F1
#
_cell.length_a   1.000
_cell.length_b   1.000
_cell.length_c   1.000
_cell.angle_alpha   90.00
_cell.angle_beta   90.00
_cell.angle_gamma   90.00
#
_symmetry.space_group_name_H-M   'P 1'
#
loop_
_entity.id
_entity.type
_entity.pdbx_description
1 polymer ?
#
loop_
_entity_poly.entity_id
_entity_poly.type
_entity_poly.pdbx_seq_one_letter_code
_entity_poly.pdbx_strand_id
1 'polypeptide(L)'
;MTTRPCVEQTETVATVPVAYWTFLVEFNLCSWWHSDLTAKAQRQKQTLEPCDTEYPAFVSERTIKETTGNIACDDCFKSFVIQQIPSSNLFMVVVDNECKCDSVSPITMEPIEIRYNESLKCERLKSQKIRRRPESCHGFHPEENARECGGVLCLSAKPTLVLLPLLLTIFSR
;
A
#
# COMPACT_ATOMS: atom_id res chain seq x y z
N MET A 1 -3.07 3.79 -14.61
CA MET A 1 -3.41 3.45 -13.22
C MET A 1 -2.10 3.39 -12.48
N THR A 2 -1.79 4.43 -11.73
CA THR A 2 -0.58 4.53 -10.94
C THR A 2 -0.92 3.99 -9.56
N THR A 3 -0.45 2.79 -9.23
CA THR A 3 -0.55 2.23 -7.88
C THR A 3 0.36 3.04 -6.97
N ARG A 4 -0.21 3.83 -6.06
CA ARG A 4 0.53 4.52 -5.00
C ARG A 4 0.30 3.77 -3.69
N PRO A 5 1.25 3.81 -2.75
CA PRO A 5 1.04 3.22 -1.43
C PRO A 5 -0.06 4.00 -0.68
N CYS A 6 -1.04 3.29 -0.11
CA CYS A 6 -1.99 3.86 0.86
C CYS A 6 -1.33 3.96 2.24
N VAL A 7 -1.67 5.01 2.99
CA VAL A 7 -0.99 5.50 4.19
C VAL A 7 -1.04 4.54 5.40
N GLU A 8 0.15 4.39 6.01
CA GLU A 8 0.53 4.32 7.44
C GLU A 8 -0.56 4.02 8.49
N GLN A 9 -0.57 2.77 8.99
CA GLN A 9 -1.19 2.42 10.26
C GLN A 9 -0.40 3.08 11.41
N THR A 10 -0.90 4.19 11.95
CA THR A 10 -0.39 4.76 13.20
C THR A 10 -0.85 3.91 14.38
N GLU A 11 -0.02 2.96 14.82
CA GLU A 11 -0.15 2.40 16.17
C GLU A 11 0.46 3.37 17.17
N THR A 12 -0.34 3.85 18.11
CA THR A 12 0.08 4.68 19.25
C THR A 12 1.06 3.88 20.13
N VAL A 13 2.34 4.28 20.14
CA VAL A 13 3.33 3.69 21.05
C VAL A 13 3.18 4.34 22.43
N ALA A 14 2.82 3.54 23.43
CA ALA A 14 2.89 3.91 24.83
C ALA A 14 4.37 3.99 25.26
N THR A 15 4.80 5.16 25.72
CA THR A 15 6.13 5.39 26.31
C THR A 15 6.15 4.89 27.76
N VAL A 16 6.96 3.88 28.07
CA VAL A 16 7.27 3.49 29.46
C VAL A 16 8.64 4.09 29.83
N PRO A 17 8.77 4.82 30.95
CA PRO A 17 10.06 5.37 31.37
C PRO A 17 10.81 4.28 32.14
N VAL A 18 11.97 3.85 31.65
CA VAL A 18 12.88 3.05 32.47
C VAL A 18 14.18 3.82 32.65
N ALA A 19 14.44 4.09 33.93
CA ALA A 19 15.38 5.05 34.44
C ALA A 19 16.84 4.75 34.08
N TYR A 20 17.57 5.84 33.87
CA TYR A 20 18.99 5.95 33.60
C TYR A 20 19.79 5.76 34.90
N TRP A 21 20.35 4.58 35.13
CA TRP A 21 21.45 4.28 36.09
C TRP A 21 21.91 2.86 35.75
N THR A 22 23.08 2.57 35.19
CA THR A 22 24.42 2.83 35.72
C THR A 22 25.40 2.50 34.60
N PHE A 23 26.23 3.47 34.23
CA PHE A 23 27.42 3.22 33.43
C PHE A 23 28.52 2.73 34.38
N LEU A 24 29.16 1.61 34.03
CA LEU A 24 30.56 1.23 34.25
C LEU A 24 30.80 -0.12 34.95
N VAL A 25 31.73 -0.84 34.30
CA VAL A 25 32.59 -1.94 34.75
C VAL A 25 31.97 -3.33 34.75
N GLU A 26 32.15 -4.02 33.62
CA GLU A 26 32.96 -5.25 33.56
C GLU A 26 33.17 -5.62 32.08
N PHE A 27 34.40 -5.42 31.59
CA PHE A 27 34.85 -5.98 30.32
C PHE A 27 34.89 -7.50 30.47
N ASN A 28 33.76 -8.15 30.22
CA ASN A 28 33.64 -9.60 30.28
C ASN A 28 33.89 -10.16 28.87
N LEU A 29 34.99 -10.90 28.74
CA LEU A 29 35.46 -11.57 27.52
C LEU A 29 34.41 -12.53 26.91
N CYS A 30 33.33 -12.83 27.63
CA CYS A 30 32.16 -13.57 27.14
C CYS A 30 31.27 -12.78 26.16
N SER A 31 31.39 -11.45 26.07
CA SER A 31 30.61 -10.64 25.13
C SER A 31 31.02 -10.80 23.65
N TRP A 32 32.18 -11.40 23.35
CA TRP A 32 32.60 -11.67 21.96
C TRP A 32 31.96 -12.95 21.43
N TRP A 33 31.80 -13.99 22.25
CA TRP A 33 31.24 -15.28 21.79
C TRP A 33 29.71 -15.31 21.70
N HIS A 34 29.03 -14.33 22.30
CA HIS A 34 27.60 -14.04 22.11
C HIS A 34 27.40 -12.80 21.22
N SER A 35 28.23 -12.61 20.19
CA SER A 35 27.89 -11.71 19.10
C SER A 35 26.67 -12.26 18.35
N ASP A 36 25.48 -12.12 18.93
CA ASP A 36 24.25 -12.17 18.17
C ASP A 36 24.37 -11.08 17.11
N LEU A 37 24.74 -11.52 15.90
CA LEU A 37 24.92 -10.72 14.70
C LEU A 37 23.56 -10.26 14.15
N THR A 38 22.71 -9.80 15.05
CA THR A 38 21.39 -9.24 14.78
C THR A 38 21.22 -8.06 15.71
N ALA A 39 21.81 -6.93 15.31
CA ALA A 39 21.23 -5.66 15.69
C ALA A 39 19.78 -5.69 15.19
N LYS A 40 18.82 -5.94 16.09
CA LYS A 40 17.40 -5.74 15.79
C LYS A 40 17.21 -4.24 15.62
N ALA A 41 17.46 -3.74 14.42
CA ALA A 41 16.92 -2.47 13.98
C ALA A 41 15.39 -2.64 13.95
N GLN A 42 14.72 -2.30 15.04
CA GLN A 42 13.28 -2.04 15.02
C GLN A 42 13.04 -0.76 14.22
N ARG A 43 13.26 -0.82 12.91
CA ARG A 43 12.43 -0.03 12.01
C ARG A 43 11.08 -0.68 12.07
N GLN A 44 10.14 -0.01 12.71
CA GLN A 44 8.71 -0.27 12.56
C GLN A 44 8.41 -0.07 11.06
N LYS A 45 8.68 -1.11 10.28
CA LYS A 45 8.55 -1.10 8.83
C LYS A 45 7.07 -1.28 8.60
N GLN A 46 6.35 -0.18 8.51
CA GLN A 46 4.99 -0.21 8.02
C GLN A 46 5.04 -0.84 6.63
N THR A 47 4.43 -2.01 6.52
CA THR A 47 4.27 -2.70 5.25
C THR A 47 3.21 -1.94 4.48
N LEU A 48 3.64 -0.98 3.66
CA LEU A 48 2.77 -0.28 2.73
C LEU A 48 2.42 -1.22 1.59
N GLU A 49 1.14 -1.53 1.42
CA GLU A 49 0.63 -2.30 0.29
C GLU A 49 0.14 -1.37 -0.82
N PRO A 50 0.32 -1.74 -2.10
CA PRO A 50 -0.20 -0.96 -3.21
C PRO A 50 -1.72 -1.06 -3.25
N CYS A 51 -2.38 0.09 -3.34
CA CYS A 51 -3.84 0.22 -3.39
C CYS A 51 -4.26 1.09 -4.58
N ASP A 52 -5.55 1.03 -4.93
CA ASP A 52 -6.17 1.96 -5.85
C ASP A 52 -6.86 3.10 -5.06
N THR A 53 -6.62 4.34 -5.46
CA THR A 53 -7.19 5.53 -4.81
C THR A 53 -7.89 6.43 -5.82
N GLU A 54 -9.05 6.95 -5.44
CA GLU A 54 -9.75 8.00 -6.18
C GLU A 54 -9.40 9.37 -5.61
N TYR A 55 -9.22 10.34 -6.50
CA TYR A 55 -8.92 11.72 -6.15
C TYR A 55 -10.09 12.59 -6.59
N PRO A 56 -10.85 13.19 -5.66
CA PRO A 56 -11.89 14.13 -6.03
C PRO A 56 -11.26 15.34 -6.72
N ALA A 57 -11.86 15.77 -7.83
CA ALA A 57 -11.42 16.94 -8.57
C ALA A 57 -12.63 17.80 -8.95
N PHE A 58 -12.53 19.10 -8.70
CA PHE A 58 -13.56 20.07 -9.04
C PHE A 58 -13.09 20.92 -10.21
N VAL A 59 -13.96 21.09 -11.20
CA VAL A 59 -13.70 21.93 -12.37
C VAL A 59 -14.85 22.92 -12.49
N SER A 60 -14.51 24.20 -12.60
CA SER A 60 -15.50 25.26 -12.80
C SER A 60 -15.97 25.31 -14.25
N GLU A 61 -17.28 25.41 -14.46
CA GLU A 61 -17.85 25.65 -15.79
C GLU A 61 -17.65 27.11 -16.23
N ARG A 62 -17.22 27.34 -17.47
CA ARG A 62 -16.79 28.67 -17.95
C ARG A 62 -17.94 29.64 -18.30
N THR A 63 -19.19 29.18 -18.23
CA THR A 63 -20.37 29.95 -18.65
C THR A 63 -20.94 30.85 -17.56
N ILE A 64 -20.54 30.62 -16.30
CA ILE A 64 -21.07 31.31 -15.14
C ILE A 64 -20.21 32.54 -14.83
N LYS A 65 -20.66 33.73 -15.25
CA LYS A 65 -19.99 35.00 -14.94
C LYS A 65 -20.30 35.49 -13.53
N GLU A 66 -21.54 35.32 -13.11
CA GLU A 66 -22.04 35.71 -11.80
C GLU A 66 -23.17 34.77 -11.39
N THR A 67 -23.16 34.29 -10.15
CA THR A 67 -24.27 33.52 -9.57
C THR A 67 -24.51 34.00 -8.16
N THR A 68 -25.76 34.37 -7.92
CA THR A 68 -26.28 34.64 -6.58
C THR A 68 -27.08 33.44 -6.14
N GLY A 69 -26.84 32.96 -4.93
CA GLY A 69 -27.52 31.82 -4.36
C GLY A 69 -27.80 32.00 -2.88
N ASN A 70 -28.76 31.22 -2.37
CA ASN A 70 -29.07 31.16 -0.96
C ASN A 70 -28.95 29.71 -0.49
N ILE A 71 -28.23 29.50 0.61
CA ILE A 71 -28.12 28.20 1.29
C ILE A 71 -29.09 28.23 2.46
N ALA A 72 -30.02 27.27 2.49
CA ALA A 72 -30.86 27.05 3.67
C ALA A 72 -30.04 26.35 4.74
N CYS A 73 -29.91 26.98 5.90
CA CYS A 73 -29.47 26.35 7.13
C CYS A 73 -30.71 26.18 8.03
N ASP A 74 -30.61 25.40 9.11
CA ASP A 74 -31.79 24.95 9.88
C ASP A 74 -32.75 26.10 10.24
N ASP A 75 -32.23 27.19 10.80
CA ASP A 75 -33.04 28.33 11.28
C ASP A 75 -32.90 29.62 10.43
N CYS A 76 -32.12 29.61 9.35
CA CYS A 76 -31.77 30.83 8.61
C CYS A 76 -31.39 30.56 7.14
N PHE A 77 -31.35 31.61 6.32
CA PHE A 77 -30.79 31.53 4.97
C PHE A 77 -29.47 32.29 4.91
N LYS A 78 -28.44 31.68 4.33
CA LYS A 78 -27.16 32.33 4.08
C LYS A 78 -27.03 32.67 2.60
N SER A 79 -27.07 33.97 2.30
CA SER A 79 -26.91 34.44 0.93
C SER A 79 -25.43 34.51 0.55
N PHE A 80 -25.12 34.20 -0.71
CA PHE A 80 -23.78 34.29 -1.25
C PHE A 80 -23.80 34.75 -2.71
N VAL A 81 -22.74 35.45 -3.11
CA VAL A 81 -22.49 35.89 -4.48
C VAL A 81 -21.14 35.37 -4.92
N ILE A 82 -21.09 34.72 -6.08
CA ILE A 82 -19.87 34.23 -6.71
C ILE A 82 -19.66 34.99 -8.02
N GLN A 83 -18.50 35.62 -8.16
CA GLN A 83 -18.08 36.30 -9.39
C GLN A 83 -16.75 35.75 -9.90
N GLN A 84 -16.67 35.47 -11.20
CA GLN A 84 -15.42 35.06 -11.82
C GLN A 84 -14.52 36.27 -12.09
N ILE A 85 -13.23 36.19 -11.75
CA ILE A 85 -12.26 37.23 -12.08
C ILE A 85 -11.83 37.06 -13.54
N PRO A 86 -12.04 38.08 -14.41
CA PRO A 86 -11.78 37.95 -15.84
C PRO A 86 -10.30 37.63 -16.12
N SER A 87 -10.06 36.88 -17.19
CA SER A 87 -8.72 36.44 -17.62
C SER A 87 -7.96 35.58 -16.60
N SER A 88 -8.66 34.96 -15.63
CA SER A 88 -8.06 34.08 -14.62
C SER A 88 -8.94 32.87 -14.30
N ASN A 89 -8.40 31.93 -13.51
CA ASN A 89 -9.11 30.78 -12.93
C ASN A 89 -9.61 31.05 -11.51
N LEU A 90 -9.65 32.32 -11.07
CA LEU A 90 -10.02 32.71 -9.72
C LEU A 90 -11.49 33.11 -9.64
N PHE A 91 -12.10 32.85 -8.47
CA PHE A 91 -13.45 33.26 -8.11
C PHE A 91 -13.42 34.12 -6.86
N MET A 92 -14.19 35.21 -6.86
CA MET A 92 -14.48 36.01 -5.68
C MET A 92 -15.80 35.53 -5.10
N VAL A 93 -15.78 35.10 -3.84
CA VAL A 93 -16.96 34.63 -3.11
C VAL A 93 -17.25 35.59 -1.97
N VAL A 94 -18.43 36.20 -1.99
CA VAL A 94 -18.93 37.08 -0.93
C VAL A 94 -20.06 36.35 -0.23
N VAL A 95 -19.97 36.25 1.09
CA VAL A 95 -20.94 35.52 1.93
C VAL A 95 -21.40 36.43 3.05
N ASP A 96 -22.69 36.41 3.32
CA ASP A 96 -23.28 37.09 4.47
C ASP A 96 -22.78 36.48 5.81
N ASN A 97 -22.58 37.31 6.83
CA ASN A 97 -22.08 36.90 8.15
C ASN A 97 -23.19 36.77 9.22
N GLU A 98 -24.44 37.05 8.87
CA GLU A 98 -25.56 37.07 9.82
C GLU A 98 -25.84 35.70 10.46
N CYS A 99 -25.55 34.60 9.76
CA CYS A 99 -25.82 33.24 10.24
C CYS A 99 -24.61 32.29 10.15
N LYS A 100 -24.43 31.46 11.19
CA LYS A 100 -23.40 30.40 11.28
C LYS A 100 -24.03 29.05 10.93
N CYS A 101 -23.46 28.37 9.94
CA CYS A 101 -23.92 27.06 9.50
C CYS A 101 -22.82 26.03 9.79
N ASP A 102 -22.88 25.43 10.98
CA ASP A 102 -21.88 24.47 11.45
C ASP A 102 -22.26 23.02 11.13
N SER A 103 -23.45 22.78 10.56
CA SER A 103 -23.99 21.44 10.27
C SER A 103 -23.46 20.81 8.99
N VAL A 104 -22.76 21.56 8.13
CA VAL A 104 -22.23 21.04 6.86
C VAL A 104 -20.84 20.45 7.10
N SER A 105 -20.69 19.15 6.85
CA SER A 105 -19.39 18.49 6.92
C SER A 105 -18.40 19.13 5.94
N PRO A 106 -17.15 19.37 6.34
CA PRO A 106 -16.15 19.94 5.45
C PRO A 106 -15.90 18.99 4.26
N ILE A 107 -15.84 19.55 3.06
CA ILE A 107 -15.46 18.81 1.86
C ILE A 107 -13.94 18.61 1.91
N THR A 108 -13.50 17.36 2.05
CA THR A 108 -12.07 17.01 2.03
C THR A 108 -11.60 16.67 0.62
N MET A 109 -10.38 17.13 0.28
CA MET A 109 -9.69 16.79 -0.97
C MET A 109 -8.79 15.56 -0.80
N GLU A 110 -9.05 14.77 0.23
CA GLU A 110 -8.20 13.63 0.58
C GLU A 110 -8.44 12.45 -0.37
N PRO A 111 -7.39 11.64 -0.64
CA PRO A 111 -7.54 10.48 -1.50
C PRO A 111 -8.42 9.43 -0.82
N ILE A 112 -9.37 8.86 -1.56
CA ILE A 112 -10.28 7.83 -1.06
C ILE A 112 -9.79 6.48 -1.58
N GLU A 113 -9.51 5.55 -0.67
CA GLU A 113 -9.14 4.18 -1.05
C GLU A 113 -10.36 3.43 -1.62
N ILE A 114 -10.19 2.82 -2.80
CA ILE A 114 -11.23 2.00 -3.41
C ILE A 114 -11.16 0.58 -2.83
N ARG A 115 -12.21 0.19 -2.12
CA ARG A 115 -12.41 -1.21 -1.71
C ARG A 115 -13.28 -1.92 -2.74
N TYR A 116 -12.68 -2.84 -3.50
CA TYR A 116 -13.40 -3.59 -4.52
C TYR A 116 -14.26 -4.69 -3.91
N ASN A 117 -15.58 -4.51 -3.98
CA ASN A 117 -16.54 -5.59 -3.77
C ASN A 117 -16.54 -6.56 -4.97
N GLU A 118 -17.04 -7.78 -4.77
CA GLU A 118 -17.07 -8.82 -5.83
C GLU A 118 -17.83 -8.36 -7.08
N SER A 119 -18.94 -7.63 -6.91
CA SER A 119 -19.74 -7.07 -8.02
C SER A 119 -18.96 -6.03 -8.83
N LEU A 120 -18.33 -5.06 -8.16
CA LEU A 120 -17.54 -3.99 -8.79
C LEU A 120 -16.34 -4.55 -9.57
N LYS A 121 -15.72 -5.61 -9.06
CA LYS A 121 -14.65 -6.32 -9.76
C LYS A 121 -15.15 -6.90 -11.09
N CYS A 122 -16.32 -7.53 -11.10
CA CYS A 122 -16.92 -8.11 -12.30
C CYS A 122 -17.33 -7.04 -13.33
N GLU A 123 -17.92 -5.94 -12.90
CA GLU A 123 -18.27 -4.81 -13.79
C GLU A 123 -17.04 -4.20 -14.47
N ARG A 124 -15.92 -4.11 -13.72
CA ARG A 124 -14.63 -3.68 -14.27
C ARG A 124 -14.06 -4.65 -15.29
N LEU A 125 -14.21 -5.96 -15.08
CA LEU A 125 -13.80 -6.97 -16.06
C LEU A 125 -14.60 -6.87 -17.35
N LYS A 126 -15.90 -6.53 -17.25
CA LYS A 126 -16.78 -6.32 -18.42
C LYS A 126 -16.42 -5.06 -19.21
N SER A 127 -15.96 -4.00 -18.55
CA SER A 127 -15.58 -2.73 -19.18
C SER A 127 -14.11 -2.66 -19.63
N GLN A 128 -13.41 -3.81 -19.72
CA GLN A 128 -12.04 -3.82 -20.19
C GLN A 128 -11.93 -3.23 -21.60
N LYS A 129 -10.92 -2.36 -21.79
CA LYS A 129 -10.55 -1.82 -23.10
C LYS A 129 -10.28 -2.97 -24.07
N ILE A 130 -10.69 -2.81 -25.32
CA ILE A 130 -10.46 -3.82 -26.34
C ILE A 130 -8.95 -4.07 -26.48
N ARG A 131 -8.54 -5.34 -26.31
CA ARG A 131 -7.15 -5.76 -26.49
C ARG A 131 -7.06 -6.47 -27.82
N ARG A 132 -6.15 -6.02 -28.70
CA ARG A 132 -5.87 -6.74 -29.95
C ARG A 132 -5.04 -7.99 -29.61
N ARG A 133 -5.53 -9.16 -30.02
CA ARG A 133 -4.75 -10.40 -29.92
C ARG A 133 -3.59 -10.35 -30.92
N PRO A 134 -2.40 -10.89 -30.59
CA PRO A 134 -1.36 -11.12 -31.60
C PRO A 134 -1.90 -11.94 -32.79
N GLU A 135 -1.41 -11.64 -33.99
CA GLU A 135 -1.85 -12.28 -35.24
C GLU A 135 -1.47 -13.77 -35.30
N SER A 136 -0.34 -14.15 -34.70
CA SER A 136 0.09 -15.55 -34.59
C SER A 136 0.48 -15.91 -33.16
N CYS A 137 0.30 -17.18 -32.83
CA CYS A 137 0.71 -17.80 -31.57
C CYS A 137 1.45 -19.09 -31.89
N HIS A 138 2.74 -19.16 -31.56
CA HIS A 138 3.59 -20.34 -31.82
C HIS A 138 3.85 -21.05 -30.50
N GLY A 139 2.91 -21.89 -30.08
CA GLY A 139 2.96 -22.58 -28.77
C GLY A 139 3.84 -23.81 -28.73
N PHE A 140 4.28 -24.33 -29.88
CA PHE A 140 5.05 -25.56 -29.99
C PHE A 140 6.08 -25.44 -31.11
N HIS A 141 7.28 -25.95 -30.86
CA HIS A 141 8.32 -26.12 -31.87
C HIS A 141 8.53 -27.61 -32.18
N PRO A 142 8.68 -28.05 -33.44
CA PRO A 142 8.83 -29.48 -33.77
C PRO A 142 10.10 -30.11 -33.18
N GLU A 143 11.12 -29.31 -32.88
CA GLU A 143 12.35 -29.77 -32.20
C GLU A 143 12.24 -29.75 -30.67
N GLU A 144 11.10 -29.34 -30.12
CA GLU A 144 10.87 -29.31 -28.67
C GLU A 144 10.63 -30.73 -28.13
N ASN A 145 11.50 -31.17 -27.21
CA ASN A 145 11.37 -32.47 -26.55
C ASN A 145 10.51 -32.37 -25.27
N ALA A 146 9.19 -32.55 -25.40
CA ALA A 146 8.26 -32.53 -24.25
C ALA A 146 8.40 -33.72 -23.29
N ARG A 147 9.33 -34.66 -23.53
CA ARG A 147 9.54 -35.86 -22.71
C ARG A 147 10.61 -35.69 -21.64
N GLU A 148 11.45 -34.67 -21.75
CA GLU A 148 12.43 -34.33 -20.71
C GLU A 148 11.73 -33.56 -19.58
N CYS A 149 11.09 -34.30 -18.68
CA CYS A 149 10.70 -33.74 -17.39
C CYS A 149 11.94 -33.69 -16.48
N GLY A 150 12.14 -32.59 -15.76
CA GLY A 150 13.35 -32.34 -14.95
C GLY A 150 13.74 -33.52 -14.06
N GLY A 151 14.68 -34.33 -14.55
CA GLY A 151 15.20 -35.49 -13.85
C GLY A 151 16.21 -35.02 -12.80
N VAL A 152 15.72 -34.69 -11.61
CA VAL A 152 16.60 -34.62 -10.45
C VAL A 152 17.12 -36.04 -10.24
N LEU A 153 18.44 -36.22 -10.31
CA LEU A 153 19.10 -37.40 -9.76
C LEU A 153 18.74 -37.43 -8.27
N CYS A 154 17.70 -38.19 -7.90
CA CYS A 154 17.55 -38.63 -6.53
C CYS A 154 18.91 -39.21 -6.16
N LEU A 155 19.62 -38.54 -5.25
CA LEU A 155 20.83 -39.06 -4.61
C LEU A 155 20.38 -40.35 -3.89
N SER A 156 20.38 -41.45 -4.63
CA SER A 156 20.25 -42.78 -4.11
C SER A 156 21.44 -42.95 -3.17
N ALA A 157 21.19 -42.80 -1.87
CA ALA A 157 22.16 -43.11 -0.84
C ALA A 157 22.48 -44.60 -1.02
N LYS A 158 23.58 -44.88 -1.72
CA LYS A 158 24.03 -46.26 -1.91
C LYS A 158 24.15 -46.85 -0.50
N PRO A 159 23.54 -48.02 -0.22
CA PRO A 159 23.56 -48.61 1.11
C PRO A 159 24.99 -48.84 1.62
N THR A 160 25.98 -48.90 0.72
CA THR A 160 27.41 -48.91 1.04
C THR A 160 27.90 -47.66 1.78
N LEU A 161 27.34 -46.47 1.49
CA LEU A 161 27.66 -45.22 2.20
C LEU A 161 27.07 -45.17 3.61
N VAL A 162 25.96 -45.89 3.85
CA VAL A 162 25.32 -46.01 5.17
C VAL A 162 25.95 -47.13 6.02
N LEU A 163 26.44 -48.20 5.39
CA LEU A 163 27.08 -49.33 6.08
C LEU A 163 28.51 -49.02 6.54
N LEU A 164 29.22 -48.13 5.85
CA LEU A 164 30.59 -47.74 6.20
C LEU A 164 30.71 -47.17 7.63
N PRO A 165 29.89 -46.19 8.07
CA PRO A 165 29.95 -45.70 9.45
C PRO A 165 29.50 -46.75 10.48
N LEU A 166 28.56 -47.62 10.13
CA LEU A 166 28.09 -48.72 11.00
C LEU A 166 29.16 -49.78 11.24
N LEU A 167 29.97 -50.10 10.23
CA LEU A 167 31.10 -51.02 10.40
C LEU A 167 32.21 -50.39 11.25
N LEU A 168 32.51 -49.10 11.04
CA LEU A 168 33.52 -48.40 11.82
C LEU A 168 33.16 -48.29 13.31
N THR A 169 31.87 -48.14 13.66
CA THR A 169 31.43 -48.15 15.07
C THR A 169 31.53 -49.52 15.72
N ILE A 170 31.33 -50.60 14.97
CA ILE A 170 31.46 -51.99 15.45
C ILE A 170 32.94 -52.38 15.65
N PHE A 171 33.84 -51.95 14.76
CA PHE A 171 35.28 -52.23 14.88
C PHE A 171 36.02 -51.32 15.86
N SER A 172 35.44 -50.20 16.29
CA SER A 172 36.03 -49.31 17.31
C SER A 172 35.70 -49.67 18.76
N ARG A 173 35.01 -50.81 18.98
CA ARG A 173 34.62 -51.31 20.29
C ARG A 173 35.44 -52.54 20.67
#